data_AF-A0A376P0V8-F1
#
_entry.id   AF-A0A376P0V8-F1
#
_cell.length_a   1.000
_cell.length_b   1.000
_cell.length_c   1.000
_cell.angle_alpha   90.00
_cell.angle_beta   90.00
_cell.angle_gamma   90.00
#
_symmetry.space_group_name_H-M   'P 1'
#
loop_
_entity.id
_entity.type
_entity.pdbx_description
1 polymer ?
#
loop_
_entity_poly.entity_id
_entity_poly.type
_entity_poly.pdbx_seq_one_letter_code
_entity_poly.pdbx_strand_id
1 'polypeptide(L)'
;MIYEARPNVTVDVASLCLKTGNAVILRGGKETCRTNAATVAVIQDALKSCGLPAGAVQAIDNPDRALVSEMLRMDKYIDMLIPRGGAGLHKLCREQSTIPVITGGIGVCHIYVDESAEIAEALKVIVNAKNSASEHM
;
A
#
# COMPACT_ATOMS: atom_id res chain seq x y z
N MET A 1 -3.07 5.60 4.37
CA MET A 1 -2.69 4.74 3.23
C MET A 1 -3.69 4.91 2.09
N ILE A 2 -3.22 5.13 0.85
CA ILE A 2 -4.07 5.11 -0.34
C ILE A 2 -3.65 3.95 -1.23
N TYR A 3 -4.59 3.15 -1.72
CA TYR A 3 -4.27 2.01 -2.58
C TYR A 3 -5.34 1.77 -3.66
N GLU A 4 -4.93 1.13 -4.75
CA GLU A 4 -5.82 0.70 -5.85
C GLU A 4 -6.56 -0.60 -5.51
N ALA A 5 -7.33 -1.17 -6.45
CA ALA A 5 -8.25 -2.30 -6.24
C ALA A 5 -7.55 -3.63 -5.86
N ARG A 6 -7.02 -3.70 -4.63
CA ARG A 6 -6.37 -4.86 -4.01
C ARG A 6 -6.89 -4.99 -2.57
N PRO A 7 -8.01 -5.69 -2.34
CA PRO A 7 -8.69 -5.67 -1.04
C PRO A 7 -7.85 -6.30 0.09
N ASN A 8 -6.93 -7.22 -0.24
CA ASN A 8 -5.99 -7.81 0.71
C ASN A 8 -5.08 -6.76 1.39
N VAL A 9 -4.77 -5.66 0.70
CA VAL A 9 -3.94 -4.56 1.24
C VAL A 9 -4.57 -3.96 2.50
N THR A 10 -5.90 -3.99 2.63
CA THR A 10 -6.62 -3.56 3.84
C THR A 10 -6.12 -4.30 5.07
N VAL A 11 -6.02 -5.63 4.99
CA VAL A 11 -5.62 -6.50 6.11
C VAL A 11 -4.12 -6.42 6.35
N ASP A 12 -3.32 -6.47 5.29
CA ASP A 12 -1.86 -6.43 5.36
C ASP A 12 -1.39 -5.14 6.07
N VAL A 13 -1.94 -3.99 5.66
CA VAL A 13 -1.59 -2.69 6.21
C VAL A 13 -2.13 -2.52 7.62
N ALA A 14 -3.40 -2.88 7.87
CA ALA A 14 -3.96 -2.79 9.22
C ALA A 14 -3.13 -3.59 10.22
N SER A 15 -2.71 -4.81 9.86
CA SER A 15 -1.91 -5.68 10.71
C SER A 15 -0.55 -5.06 11.04
N LEU A 16 0.16 -4.51 10.04
CA LEU A 16 1.45 -3.85 10.24
C LEU A 16 1.33 -2.57 11.09
N CYS A 17 0.34 -1.74 10.82
CA CYS A 17 0.10 -0.50 11.57
C CYS A 17 -0.22 -0.82 13.04
N LEU A 18 -1.15 -1.76 13.30
CA LEU A 18 -1.49 -2.19 14.66
C LEU A 18 -0.27 -2.76 15.39
N LYS A 19 0.53 -3.62 14.72
CA LYS A 19 1.72 -4.23 15.31
C LYS A 19 2.78 -3.19 15.72
N THR A 20 2.85 -2.07 15.01
CA THR A 20 3.81 -1.00 15.24
C THR A 20 3.24 0.15 16.09
N GLY A 21 2.03 0.01 16.61
CA GLY A 21 1.38 1.02 17.45
C GLY A 21 0.83 2.22 16.68
N ASN A 22 0.66 2.12 15.36
CA ASN A 22 0.15 3.17 14.50
C ASN A 22 -1.35 3.01 14.25
N ALA A 23 -2.11 4.09 14.35
CA ALA A 23 -3.44 4.16 13.76
C ALA A 23 -3.35 4.27 12.23
N VAL A 24 -4.37 3.80 11.52
CA VAL A 24 -4.38 3.86 10.05
C VAL A 24 -5.73 4.29 9.49
N ILE A 25 -5.67 5.20 8.51
CA ILE A 25 -6.77 5.57 7.64
C ILE A 25 -6.51 4.92 6.26
N LEU A 26 -7.46 4.10 5.80
CA LEU A 26 -7.38 3.31 4.59
C LEU A 26 -8.30 3.89 3.51
N ARG A 27 -7.75 4.24 2.36
CA ARG A 27 -8.54 4.64 1.18
C ARG A 27 -8.22 3.72 0.02
N GLY A 28 -9.13 2.79 -0.27
CA GLY A 28 -9.03 1.87 -1.40
C GLY A 28 -9.62 2.40 -2.71
N GLY A 29 -9.54 1.59 -3.77
CA GLY A 29 -10.24 1.86 -5.04
C GLY A 29 -11.76 1.72 -4.90
N LYS A 30 -12.52 2.46 -5.72
CA LYS A 30 -14.00 2.43 -5.72
C LYS A 30 -14.55 1.03 -5.98
N GLU A 31 -13.82 0.24 -6.76
CA GLU A 31 -14.14 -1.13 -7.17
C GLU A 31 -14.15 -2.09 -5.97
N THR A 32 -13.39 -1.76 -4.92
CA THR A 32 -13.22 -2.58 -3.71
C THR A 32 -13.90 -1.99 -2.48
N CYS A 33 -14.66 -0.90 -2.60
CA CYS A 33 -15.21 -0.15 -1.47
C CYS A 33 -15.99 -1.05 -0.49
N ARG A 34 -16.96 -1.83 -0.98
CA ARG A 34 -17.78 -2.71 -0.14
C ARG A 34 -16.96 -3.78 0.58
N THR A 35 -15.99 -4.38 -0.11
CA THR A 35 -15.09 -5.39 0.46
C THR A 35 -14.21 -4.80 1.55
N ASN A 36 -13.64 -3.60 1.31
CA ASN A 36 -12.80 -2.93 2.29
C ASN A 36 -13.61 -2.51 3.53
N ALA A 37 -14.83 -1.98 3.33
CA ALA A 37 -15.73 -1.61 4.44
C ALA A 37 -16.09 -2.81 5.31
N ALA A 38 -16.48 -3.94 4.70
CA ALA A 38 -16.77 -5.17 5.42
C ALA A 38 -15.54 -5.70 6.18
N THR A 39 -14.36 -5.65 5.55
CA THR A 39 -13.10 -6.07 6.17
C THR A 39 -12.74 -5.19 7.37
N VAL A 40 -12.87 -3.87 7.25
CA VAL A 40 -12.62 -2.94 8.35
C VAL A 40 -13.61 -3.14 9.49
N ALA A 41 -14.90 -3.40 9.22
CA ALA A 41 -15.87 -3.69 10.27
C ALA A 41 -15.45 -4.90 11.12
N VAL A 42 -15.03 -6.00 10.49
CA VAL A 42 -14.53 -7.19 11.19
C VAL A 42 -13.28 -6.88 12.02
N ILE A 43 -12.34 -6.11 11.47
CA ILE A 43 -11.14 -5.68 12.22
C ILE A 43 -11.54 -4.83 13.43
N GLN A 44 -12.46 -3.89 13.26
CA GLN A 44 -12.93 -3.03 14.34
C GLN A 44 -13.61 -3.81 15.47
N ASP A 45 -14.38 -4.84 15.15
CA ASP A 45 -14.99 -5.71 16.15
C ASP A 45 -13.94 -6.55 16.90
N ALA A 46 -12.91 -7.04 16.20
CA ALA A 46 -11.79 -7.71 16.83
C ALA A 46 -10.96 -6.76 17.73
N LEU A 47 -10.80 -5.50 17.35
CA LEU A 47 -10.14 -4.50 18.19
C LEU A 47 -10.92 -4.27 19.48
N LYS A 48 -12.25 -4.12 19.39
CA LYS A 48 -13.12 -3.96 20.57
C LYS A 48 -13.03 -5.16 21.51
N SER A 49 -13.02 -6.40 20.99
CA SER A 49 -12.93 -7.61 21.82
C SER A 49 -11.59 -7.71 22.57
N CYS A 50 -10.54 -7.05 22.07
CA CYS A 50 -9.24 -6.96 22.71
C CYS A 50 -9.05 -5.70 23.58
N GLY A 51 -10.10 -4.88 23.75
CA GLY A 51 -10.04 -3.63 24.51
C GLY A 51 -9.29 -2.48 23.82
N LEU A 52 -9.10 -2.56 22.50
CA LEU A 52 -8.44 -1.52 21.71
C LEU A 52 -9.47 -0.59 21.04
N PRO A 53 -9.09 0.67 20.74
CA PRO A 53 -9.99 1.60 20.05
C PRO A 53 -10.33 1.10 18.65
N ALA A 54 -11.62 0.97 18.34
CA ALA A 54 -12.07 0.62 16.98
C ALA A 54 -11.53 1.60 15.92
N GLY A 55 -11.44 2.89 16.27
CA GLY A 55 -10.89 3.94 15.41
C GLY A 55 -9.39 3.82 15.11
N ALA A 56 -8.67 2.84 15.68
CA ALA A 56 -7.29 2.57 15.30
C ALA A 56 -7.17 2.11 13.84
N VAL A 57 -8.23 1.53 13.26
CA VAL A 57 -8.31 1.20 11.83
C VAL A 57 -9.58 1.81 11.26
N GLN A 58 -9.43 2.74 10.32
CA GLN A 58 -10.53 3.45 9.67
C GLN A 58 -10.45 3.28 8.16
N ALA A 59 -11.59 3.33 7.48
CA ALA A 59 -11.65 3.41 6.02
C ALA A 59 -12.50 4.59 5.55
N ILE A 60 -12.08 5.20 4.45
CA ILE A 60 -12.92 6.14 3.69
C ILE A 60 -13.69 5.31 2.67
N ASP A 61 -14.98 5.10 2.93
CA ASP A 61 -15.91 4.31 2.11
C ASP A 61 -16.61 5.13 1.02
N ASN A 62 -16.60 6.46 1.12
CA ASN A 62 -17.07 7.33 0.06
C ASN A 62 -16.08 7.34 -1.13
N PRO A 63 -16.50 6.96 -2.35
CA PRO A 63 -15.63 6.86 -3.52
C PRO A 63 -15.24 8.22 -4.13
N ASP A 64 -15.77 9.34 -3.62
CA ASP A 64 -15.48 10.68 -4.13
C ASP A 64 -13.97 10.95 -4.09
N ARG A 65 -13.45 11.41 -5.24
CA ARG A 65 -12.05 11.77 -5.40
C ARG A 65 -11.70 13.05 -4.66
N ALA A 66 -12.66 13.92 -4.38
CA ALA A 66 -12.44 15.14 -3.60
C ALA A 66 -11.86 14.82 -2.20
N LEU A 67 -12.34 13.73 -1.58
CA LEU A 67 -11.86 13.28 -0.27
C LEU A 67 -10.38 12.85 -0.28
N VAL A 68 -9.87 12.37 -1.42
CA VAL A 68 -8.44 12.11 -1.56
C VAL A 68 -7.67 13.42 -1.45
N SER A 69 -8.07 14.43 -2.23
CA SER A 69 -7.42 15.75 -2.24
C SER A 69 -7.46 16.44 -0.88
N GLU A 70 -8.56 16.28 -0.13
CA GLU A 70 -8.65 16.76 1.25
C GLU A 70 -7.70 16.00 2.17
N MET A 71 -7.72 14.66 2.14
CA MET A 71 -6.86 13.83 2.97
C MET A 71 -5.37 14.12 2.73
N LEU A 72 -4.96 14.39 1.49
CA LEU A 72 -3.58 14.75 1.15
C LEU A 72 -3.09 16.02 1.87
N ARG A 73 -4.01 16.84 2.41
CA ARG A 73 -3.73 18.10 3.12
C ARG A 73 -3.98 18.03 4.63
N MET A 74 -4.14 16.84 5.19
CA MET A 74 -4.41 16.62 6.62
C MET A 74 -3.12 16.43 7.44
N ASP A 75 -2.05 17.19 7.15
CA ASP A 75 -0.74 17.08 7.84
C ASP A 75 -0.79 17.41 9.33
N LYS A 76 -1.89 18.02 9.81
CA LYS A 76 -2.16 18.17 11.25
C LYS A 76 -2.55 16.88 11.97
N TYR A 77 -2.98 15.85 11.23
CA TYR A 77 -3.57 14.62 11.77
C TYR A 77 -2.91 13.34 11.24
N ILE A 78 -2.21 13.44 10.11
CA ILE A 78 -1.61 12.30 9.43
C ILE A 78 -0.11 12.59 9.29
N ASP A 79 0.71 11.81 9.99
CA ASP A 79 2.17 11.98 9.99
C ASP A 79 2.84 11.46 8.71
N MET A 80 2.20 10.49 8.04
CA MET A 80 2.78 9.81 6.89
C MET A 80 1.73 9.28 5.92
N LEU A 81 2.00 9.45 4.63
CA LEU A 81 1.18 8.93 3.54
C LEU A 81 1.95 7.88 2.73
N ILE A 82 1.34 6.71 2.54
CA ILE A 82 1.88 5.65 1.68
C ILE A 82 0.87 5.37 0.56
N PRO A 83 1.16 5.77 -0.71
CA PRO A 83 0.40 5.33 -1.86
C PRO A 83 0.87 3.96 -2.35
N ARG A 84 -0.06 3.09 -2.73
CA ARG A 84 0.20 1.80 -3.37
C ARG A 84 -0.67 1.65 -4.61
N GLY A 85 -0.09 1.96 -5.76
CA GLY A 85 -0.78 1.88 -7.04
C GLY A 85 0.14 2.20 -8.20
N GLY A 86 -0.45 2.62 -9.33
CA GLY A 86 0.30 3.03 -10.49
C GLY A 86 1.09 4.32 -10.29
N ALA A 87 1.96 4.61 -11.27
CA ALA A 87 2.79 5.82 -11.29
C ALA A 87 1.97 7.12 -11.18
N GLY A 88 0.75 7.14 -11.71
CA GLY A 88 -0.17 8.28 -11.62
C GLY A 88 -0.57 8.60 -10.18
N LEU A 89 -0.88 7.58 -9.36
CA LEU A 89 -1.19 7.77 -7.95
C LEU A 89 0.05 8.26 -7.17
N HIS A 90 1.21 7.67 -7.44
CA HIS A 90 2.46 8.09 -6.81
C HIS A 90 2.80 9.55 -7.15
N LYS A 91 2.58 9.97 -8.40
CA LYS A 91 2.77 11.36 -8.84
C LYS A 91 1.78 12.29 -8.13
N LEU A 92 0.49 11.95 -8.13
CA LEU A 92 -0.55 12.72 -7.46
C LEU A 92 -0.21 12.98 -5.98
N CYS A 93 0.13 11.94 -5.24
CA CYS A 93 0.45 12.06 -3.83
C CYS A 93 1.70 12.92 -3.60
N ARG A 94 2.78 12.70 -4.37
CA ARG A 94 4.01 13.49 -4.22
C ARG A 94 3.83 14.97 -4.55
N GLU A 95 3.00 15.29 -5.54
CA GLU A 95 2.82 16.67 -6.01
C GLU A 95 1.80 17.46 -5.18
N GLN A 96 0.79 16.79 -4.61
CA GLN A 96 -0.34 17.48 -3.98
C GLN A 96 -0.40 17.34 -2.45
N SER A 97 0.37 16.44 -1.85
CA SER A 97 0.30 16.20 -0.41
C SER A 97 1.18 17.17 0.39
N THR A 98 0.63 17.70 1.48
CA THR A 98 1.40 18.38 2.53
C THR A 98 1.97 17.39 3.54
N ILE A 99 1.42 16.17 3.59
CA ILE A 99 1.88 15.06 4.43
C ILE A 99 3.15 14.44 3.82
N PRO A 100 4.18 14.09 4.62
CA PRO A 100 5.32 13.31 4.14
C PRO A 100 4.90 12.03 3.41
N VAL A 101 5.31 11.88 2.15
CA VAL A 101 4.91 10.75 1.31
C VAL A 101 6.05 9.74 1.15
N ILE A 102 5.81 8.49 1.55
CA ILE A 102 6.72 7.37 1.23
C ILE A 102 6.21 6.65 -0.02
N THR A 103 6.91 6.84 -1.13
CA THR A 103 6.66 6.13 -2.39
C THR A 103 7.83 5.23 -2.74
N GLY A 104 7.55 4.07 -3.33
CA GLY A 104 8.58 3.31 -4.04
C GLY A 104 9.07 4.06 -5.29
N GLY A 105 10.34 3.86 -5.63
CA GLY A 105 10.92 4.31 -6.91
C GLY A 105 10.50 3.43 -8.09
N ILE A 106 10.89 3.84 -9.29
CA ILE A 106 10.82 2.98 -10.48
C ILE A 106 11.95 1.94 -10.35
N GLY A 107 11.60 0.66 -10.36
CA GLY A 107 12.56 -0.44 -10.28
C GLY A 107 13.20 -0.71 -11.63
N VAL A 108 14.19 0.09 -12.03
CA VAL A 108 15.13 -0.30 -13.10
C VAL A 108 16.22 -1.16 -12.47
N CYS A 109 15.99 -2.47 -12.47
CA CYS A 109 16.94 -3.44 -11.94
C CYS A 109 17.91 -3.88 -13.04
N HIS A 110 19.20 -3.92 -12.73
CA HIS A 110 20.25 -4.37 -13.64
C HIS A 110 20.88 -5.65 -13.11
N ILE A 111 21.31 -6.52 -14.01
CA ILE A 111 22.14 -7.68 -13.69
C ILE A 111 23.47 -7.47 -14.43
N TYR A 112 24.57 -7.50 -13.68
CA TYR A 112 25.92 -7.52 -14.22
C TYR A 112 26.48 -8.93 -14.12
N VAL A 113 26.93 -9.47 -15.26
CA VAL A 113 27.61 -10.77 -15.33
C VAL A 113 29.09 -10.45 -15.53
N ASP A 114 29.87 -10.70 -14.48
CA ASP A 114 31.32 -10.51 -14.52
C ASP A 114 31.98 -11.51 -15.48
N GLU A 115 33.16 -11.18 -16.01
CA GLU A 115 33.94 -12.08 -16.88
C GLU A 115 34.26 -13.42 -16.19
N SER A 116 34.43 -13.42 -14.87
CA SER A 116 34.69 -14.62 -14.07
C SER A 116 33.46 -15.46 -13.71
N ALA A 117 32.26 -15.04 -14.14
CA ALA A 117 31.03 -15.71 -13.75
C ALA A 117 30.79 -17.02 -14.52
N GLU A 118 30.42 -18.07 -13.77
CA GLU A 118 29.96 -19.33 -14.36
C GLU A 118 28.63 -19.14 -15.10
N ILE A 119 28.67 -19.33 -16.43
CA ILE A 119 27.56 -19.00 -17.34
C ILE A 119 26.27 -19.74 -16.95
N ALA A 120 26.39 -21.02 -16.56
CA ALA A 120 25.23 -21.84 -16.21
C ALA A 120 24.48 -21.33 -14.98
N GLU A 121 25.19 -20.82 -13.97
CA GLU A 121 24.57 -20.26 -12.76
C GLU A 121 24.02 -18.86 -13.01
N ALA A 122 24.77 -18.03 -13.76
CA ALA A 122 24.31 -16.70 -14.15
C ALA A 122 22.97 -16.77 -14.93
N LEU A 123 22.83 -17.76 -15.82
CA LEU A 123 21.61 -17.95 -16.60
C LEU A 123 20.38 -18.22 -15.70
N LYS A 124 20.52 -19.01 -14.63
CA LYS A 124 19.42 -19.28 -13.69
C LYS A 124 18.94 -18.00 -13.00
N VAL A 125 19.87 -17.15 -12.59
CA VAL A 125 19.56 -15.85 -11.95
C VAL A 125 18.86 -14.93 -12.94
N ILE A 126 19.35 -14.82 -14.17
CA ILE A 126 18.76 -13.97 -15.21
C ILE A 126 17.33 -14.41 -15.54
N VAL A 127 17.12 -15.71 -15.75
CA VAL A 127 15.80 -16.28 -16.07
C VAL A 127 14.83 -16.06 -14.91
N ASN A 128 15.26 -16.37 -13.69
CA ASN A 128 14.43 -16.16 -12.50
C ASN A 128 14.05 -14.68 -12.36
N ALA A 129 15.02 -13.76 -12.45
CA ALA A 129 14.77 -12.33 -12.30
C ALA A 129 13.80 -11.76 -13.35
N LYS A 130 13.75 -12.34 -14.55
CA LYS A 130 12.85 -11.87 -15.63
C LYS A 130 11.47 -12.52 -15.58
N ASN A 131 11.36 -13.78 -15.14
CA ASN A 131 10.15 -14.59 -15.30
C ASN A 131 9.36 -14.88 -14.02
N SER A 132 9.96 -14.73 -12.83
CA SER A 132 9.30 -15.14 -11.58
C SER A 132 8.09 -14.26 -11.19
N ALA A 133 8.00 -13.02 -11.67
CA ALA A 133 6.83 -12.16 -11.44
C ALA A 133 5.61 -12.52 -12.31
N SER A 134 5.81 -13.28 -13.40
CA SER A 134 4.75 -13.68 -14.35
C SER A 134 4.09 -15.02 -14.02
N GLU A 135 4.66 -15.83 -13.11
CA GLU A 135 4.11 -17.14 -12.75
C GLU A 135 2.96 -17.06 -11.72
N HIS A 136 2.65 -15.88 -11.18
CA HIS A 136 1.61 -15.67 -10.17
C HIS A 136 0.53 -14.66 -10.61
N MET A 137 0.43 -14.38 -11.91
CA MET A 137 -0.66 -13.63 -12.56
C MET A 137 -1.46 -14.57 -13.45
#